data_AF-A0A9E8MYE1-F1
#
_entry.id   AF-A0A9E8MYE1-F1
#
_cell.length_a   1.000
_cell.length_b   1.000
_cell.length_c   1.000
_cell.angle_alpha   90.00
_cell.angle_beta   90.00
_cell.angle_gamma   90.00
#
_symmetry.space_group_name_H-M   'P 1'
#
loop_
_entity.id
_entity.type
_entity.pdbx_description
1 polymer ?
#
loop_
_entity_poly.entity_id
_entity_poly.type
_entity_poly.pdbx_seq_one_letter_code
_entity_poly.pdbx_strand_id
1 'polypeptide(L)'
;MPDEALASSMVDVVSHEFFHIVTPLSVHSEDVHYFDYNQPTFSKHLWMYEGVTEYFATLFQVDQGLVSEDEFYAKIMGKIKAASSMNDAMSFTTMSENILEEPYAAQYVNVYQKGALIGMCIDILMREESNGTRGILSLMKELSLKYGKNKPFTDDDLIAEITEMTYPSVGAFLETHVAGETPINYNDFFAKVGLMLQEGKVPTNYIQNDGVLIFAPRHGDDDDSFLRGGKR
;
A
#
# COMPACT_ATOMS: atom_id res chain seq x y z
N MET A 1 -3.61 -24.66 4.69
CA MET A 1 -3.05 -23.54 5.46
C MET A 1 -3.05 -23.97 6.91
N PRO A 2 -1.94 -23.84 7.66
CA PRO A 2 -1.91 -24.10 9.10
C PRO A 2 -2.85 -23.15 9.85
N ASP A 3 -3.42 -23.59 10.98
CA ASP A 3 -4.43 -22.83 11.74
C ASP A 3 -3.94 -21.45 12.17
N GLU A 4 -2.67 -21.32 12.58
CA GLU A 4 -2.05 -20.05 12.96
C GLU A 4 -1.93 -19.07 11.78
N ALA A 5 -1.58 -19.59 10.59
CA ALA A 5 -1.52 -18.78 9.38
C ALA A 5 -2.91 -18.31 8.93
N LEU A 6 -3.94 -19.16 9.13
CA LEU A 6 -5.33 -18.79 8.90
C LEU A 6 -5.78 -17.70 9.87
N ALA A 7 -5.48 -17.85 11.16
CA ALA A 7 -5.82 -16.86 12.18
C ALA A 7 -5.17 -15.49 11.88
N SER A 8 -3.88 -15.47 11.54
CA SER A 8 -3.18 -14.23 11.15
C SER A 8 -3.83 -13.59 9.92
N SER A 9 -4.14 -14.37 8.88
CA SER A 9 -4.82 -13.86 7.69
C SER A 9 -6.21 -13.31 8.01
N MET A 10 -6.94 -13.92 8.93
CA MET A 10 -8.24 -13.41 9.38
C MET A 10 -8.12 -12.09 10.12
N VAL A 11 -7.10 -11.92 10.98
CA VAL A 11 -6.85 -10.65 11.68
C VAL A 11 -6.53 -9.54 10.68
N ASP A 12 -5.68 -9.82 9.69
CA ASP A 12 -5.33 -8.85 8.65
C ASP A 12 -6.58 -8.40 7.87
N VAL A 13 -7.38 -9.35 7.36
CA VAL A 13 -8.59 -9.04 6.58
C VAL A 13 -9.64 -8.32 7.43
N VAL A 14 -9.93 -8.82 8.64
CA VAL A 14 -10.95 -8.19 9.50
C VAL A 14 -10.53 -6.78 9.90
N SER A 15 -9.24 -6.54 10.13
CA SER A 15 -8.74 -5.19 10.43
C SER A 15 -8.94 -4.25 9.24
N HIS A 16 -8.61 -4.70 8.03
CA HIS A 16 -8.83 -3.93 6.79
C HIS A 16 -10.31 -3.58 6.61
N GLU A 17 -11.17 -4.59 6.64
CA GLU A 17 -12.62 -4.42 6.45
C GLU A 17 -13.26 -3.57 7.55
N PHE A 18 -12.78 -3.67 8.79
CA PHE A 18 -13.26 -2.83 9.89
C PHE A 18 -12.97 -1.34 9.60
N PHE A 19 -11.80 -1.02 9.08
CA PHE A 19 -11.43 0.37 8.80
C PHE A 19 -12.12 0.96 7.58
N HIS A 20 -12.78 0.15 6.75
CA HIS A 20 -13.67 0.67 5.72
C HIS A 20 -14.88 1.45 6.27
N ILE A 21 -15.14 1.39 7.58
CA ILE A 21 -16.09 2.29 8.25
C ILE A 21 -15.71 3.78 8.10
N VAL A 22 -14.42 4.09 7.98
CA VAL A 22 -13.94 5.45 7.78
C VAL A 22 -14.00 5.80 6.29
N THR A 23 -13.45 4.94 5.44
CA THR A 23 -13.40 5.12 3.99
C THR A 23 -13.70 3.80 3.28
N PRO A 24 -14.68 3.73 2.37
CA PRO A 24 -15.49 4.84 1.86
C PRO A 24 -16.75 5.15 2.70
N LEU A 25 -17.08 4.43 3.78
CA LEU A 25 -18.42 4.56 4.38
C LEU A 25 -18.71 5.93 5.04
N SER A 26 -17.69 6.64 5.53
CA SER A 26 -17.84 7.97 6.14
C SER A 26 -17.19 9.10 5.34
N VAL A 27 -16.27 8.78 4.43
CA VAL A 27 -15.55 9.75 3.60
C VAL A 27 -15.49 9.14 2.22
N HIS A 28 -16.19 9.76 1.28
CA HIS A 28 -16.34 9.26 -0.08
C HIS A 28 -16.62 10.39 -1.05
N SER A 29 -16.34 10.13 -2.33
CA SER A 29 -16.54 11.09 -3.39
C SER A 29 -17.94 11.00 -3.99
N GLU A 30 -18.25 11.94 -4.89
CA GLU A 30 -19.52 11.95 -5.62
C GLU A 30 -19.72 10.67 -6.46
N ASP A 31 -18.65 10.13 -7.06
CA ASP A 31 -18.69 8.87 -7.81
C ASP A 31 -19.13 7.68 -6.96
N VAL A 32 -18.68 7.63 -5.70
CA VAL A 32 -19.08 6.57 -4.77
C VAL A 32 -20.48 6.81 -4.21
N HIS A 33 -20.88 8.07 -4.00
CA HIS A 33 -22.18 8.40 -3.43
C HIS A 33 -23.34 8.18 -4.41
N TYR A 34 -23.15 8.57 -5.67
CA TYR A 34 -24.16 8.54 -6.73
C TYR A 34 -23.90 7.41 -7.73
N PHE A 35 -23.30 6.32 -7.26
CA PHE A 35 -22.80 5.23 -8.10
C PHE A 35 -23.84 4.69 -9.09
N ASP A 36 -23.52 4.75 -10.38
CA ASP A 36 -24.33 4.16 -11.46
C ASP A 36 -23.87 2.73 -11.77
N TYR A 37 -24.68 1.76 -11.40
CA TYR A 37 -24.41 0.34 -11.66
C TYR A 37 -24.41 -0.04 -13.16
N ASN A 38 -25.02 0.77 -14.03
CA ASN A 38 -25.06 0.51 -15.47
C ASN A 38 -23.86 1.10 -16.20
N GLN A 39 -23.34 2.23 -15.74
CA GLN A 39 -22.20 2.96 -16.31
C GLN A 39 -21.30 3.48 -15.18
N PRO A 40 -20.48 2.62 -14.57
CA PRO A 40 -19.72 3.01 -13.39
C PRO A 40 -18.62 4.01 -13.75
N THR A 41 -18.54 5.07 -12.95
CA THR A 41 -17.38 5.96 -12.86
C THR A 41 -16.59 5.63 -11.60
N PHE A 42 -15.30 5.99 -11.58
CA PHE A 42 -14.41 5.66 -10.47
C PHE A 42 -13.74 6.91 -9.93
N SER A 43 -13.67 6.98 -8.61
CA SER A 43 -12.95 8.02 -7.89
C SER A 43 -11.44 7.97 -8.18
N LYS A 44 -10.81 9.14 -8.13
CA LYS A 44 -9.36 9.35 -8.22
C LYS A 44 -8.59 8.89 -6.97
N HIS A 45 -9.27 8.42 -5.92
CA HIS A 45 -8.67 8.25 -4.60
C HIS A 45 -8.67 6.81 -4.06
N LEU A 46 -8.47 5.79 -4.91
CA LEU A 46 -8.24 4.42 -4.42
C LEU A 46 -7.01 4.33 -3.51
N TRP A 47 -6.01 5.20 -3.69
CA TRP A 47 -4.89 5.33 -2.76
C TRP A 47 -5.34 5.63 -1.32
N MET A 48 -6.45 6.35 -1.14
CA MET A 48 -7.03 6.63 0.16
C MET A 48 -7.97 5.50 0.58
N TYR A 49 -8.90 5.09 -0.27
CA TYR A 49 -9.93 4.10 0.11
C TYR A 49 -9.36 2.73 0.45
N GLU A 50 -8.39 2.26 -0.31
CA GLU A 50 -7.78 0.94 -0.13
C GLU A 50 -6.36 1.08 0.43
N GLY A 51 -5.57 2.01 -0.10
CA GLY A 51 -4.18 2.19 0.31
C GLY A 51 -4.02 2.65 1.76
N VAL A 52 -4.65 3.78 2.14
CA VAL A 52 -4.58 4.28 3.52
C VAL A 52 -5.25 3.30 4.49
N THR A 53 -6.35 2.64 4.08
CA THR A 53 -7.00 1.59 4.88
C THR A 53 -6.04 0.43 5.17
N GLU A 54 -5.34 -0.06 4.15
CA GLU A 54 -4.36 -1.14 4.26
C GLU A 54 -3.19 -0.76 5.19
N TYR A 55 -2.66 0.46 5.05
CA TYR A 55 -1.62 0.97 5.94
C TYR A 55 -2.12 1.06 7.38
N PHE A 56 -3.31 1.61 7.58
CA PHE A 56 -3.86 1.83 8.91
C PHE A 56 -4.21 0.52 9.62
N ALA A 57 -4.75 -0.46 8.90
CA ALA A 57 -4.96 -1.81 9.40
C ALA A 57 -3.66 -2.48 9.85
N THR A 58 -2.56 -2.27 9.11
CA THR A 58 -1.24 -2.78 9.47
C THR A 58 -0.66 -2.06 10.69
N LEU A 59 -0.76 -0.72 10.74
CA LEU A 59 -0.28 0.11 11.86
C LEU A 59 -1.03 -0.19 13.16
N PHE A 60 -2.36 -0.36 13.09
CA PHE A 60 -3.19 -0.66 14.25
C PHE A 60 -2.81 -1.98 14.93
N GLN A 61 -2.47 -3.01 14.14
CA GLN A 61 -2.05 -4.29 14.71
C GLN A 61 -0.76 -4.18 15.52
N VAL A 62 0.18 -3.32 15.10
CA VAL A 62 1.41 -3.05 15.87
C VAL A 62 1.10 -2.29 17.14
N ASP A 63 0.27 -1.25 17.04
CA ASP A 63 -0.16 -0.44 18.20
C ASP A 63 -0.86 -1.30 19.27
N GLN A 64 -1.63 -2.30 18.85
CA GLN A 64 -2.31 -3.24 19.75
C GLN A 64 -1.44 -4.44 20.17
N GLY A 65 -0.17 -4.50 19.73
CA GLY A 65 0.76 -5.59 20.06
C GLY A 65 0.36 -6.95 19.48
N LEU A 66 -0.47 -6.98 18.43
CA LEU A 66 -0.85 -8.19 17.70
C LEU A 66 0.23 -8.63 16.72
N VAL A 67 1.03 -7.68 16.24
CA VAL A 67 2.16 -7.86 15.33
C VAL A 67 3.36 -7.13 15.93
N SER A 68 4.55 -7.72 15.84
CA SER A 68 5.79 -7.10 16.31
C SER A 68 6.26 -5.97 15.38
N GLU A 69 7.12 -5.08 15.88
CA GLU A 69 7.74 -4.03 15.05
C GLU A 69 8.55 -4.63 13.89
N ASP A 70 9.27 -5.74 14.12
CA ASP A 70 10.05 -6.42 13.08
C ASP A 70 9.17 -6.96 11.95
N GLU A 71 8.03 -7.58 12.30
CA GLU A 71 7.05 -8.05 11.31
C GLU A 71 6.41 -6.89 10.55
N PHE A 72 6.15 -5.76 11.22
CA PHE A 72 5.68 -4.55 10.57
C PHE A 72 6.68 -4.03 9.54
N TYR A 73 7.96 -3.89 9.92
CA TYR A 73 9.00 -3.47 8.98
C TYR A 73 9.14 -4.46 7.82
N ALA A 74 9.06 -5.76 8.08
CA ALA A 74 9.06 -6.78 7.02
C ALA A 74 7.87 -6.62 6.07
N LYS A 75 6.65 -6.34 6.59
CA LYS A 75 5.46 -6.04 5.77
C LYS A 75 5.67 -4.80 4.90
N ILE A 76 6.18 -3.69 5.47
CA ILE A 76 6.47 -2.45 4.72
C ILE A 76 7.52 -2.71 3.61
N MET A 77 8.60 -3.42 3.92
CA MET A 77 9.61 -3.77 2.92
C MET A 77 9.08 -4.69 1.83
N GLY A 78 8.20 -5.63 2.18
CA GLY A 78 7.48 -6.48 1.22
C GLY A 78 6.64 -5.65 0.25
N LYS A 79 5.92 -4.63 0.76
CA LYS A 79 5.14 -3.69 -0.07
C LYS A 79 6.01 -2.87 -1.00
N ILE A 80 7.15 -2.36 -0.53
CA ILE A 80 8.13 -1.65 -1.39
C ILE A 80 8.61 -2.55 -2.51
N LYS A 81 9.00 -3.79 -2.19
CA LYS A 81 9.45 -4.77 -3.18
C LYS A 81 8.34 -5.08 -4.20
N ALA A 82 7.11 -5.32 -3.75
CA ALA A 82 5.99 -5.61 -4.64
C ALA A 82 5.67 -4.41 -5.56
N ALA A 83 5.59 -3.20 -5.01
CA ALA A 83 5.38 -1.98 -5.78
C ALA A 83 6.49 -1.73 -6.80
N SER A 84 7.76 -2.04 -6.47
CA SER A 84 8.89 -1.86 -7.39
C SER A 84 8.85 -2.76 -8.63
N SER A 85 8.05 -3.84 -8.59
CA SER A 85 7.81 -4.71 -9.74
C SER A 85 6.72 -4.19 -10.69
N MET A 86 6.08 -3.08 -10.34
CA MET A 86 4.97 -2.43 -11.05
C MET A 86 5.42 -1.08 -11.65
N ASN A 87 4.50 -0.36 -12.31
CA ASN A 87 4.82 0.95 -12.87
C ASN A 87 4.85 2.02 -11.77
N ASP A 88 6.04 2.32 -11.27
CA ASP A 88 6.21 3.28 -10.17
C ASP A 88 6.06 4.76 -10.60
N ALA A 89 6.12 5.06 -11.90
CA ALA A 89 5.89 6.41 -12.43
C ALA A 89 4.41 6.67 -12.77
N MET A 90 3.51 5.71 -12.54
CA MET A 90 2.10 5.90 -12.84
C MET A 90 1.43 6.84 -11.82
N SER A 91 0.72 7.85 -12.33
CA SER A 91 -0.18 8.68 -11.54
C SER A 91 -1.27 7.81 -10.90
N PHE A 92 -1.33 7.83 -9.57
CA PHE A 92 -2.32 7.06 -8.80
C PHE A 92 -3.73 7.61 -8.96
N THR A 93 -3.89 8.92 -9.16
CA THR A 93 -5.21 9.51 -9.44
C THR A 93 -5.75 9.05 -10.78
N THR A 94 -4.93 9.12 -11.84
CA THR A 94 -5.30 8.66 -13.17
C THR A 94 -5.56 7.15 -13.19
N MET A 95 -4.71 6.36 -12.52
CA MET A 95 -4.91 4.91 -12.39
C MET A 95 -6.21 4.57 -11.66
N SER A 96 -6.55 5.30 -10.59
CA SER A 96 -7.76 5.05 -9.81
C SER A 96 -9.03 5.32 -10.61
N GLU A 97 -9.07 6.43 -11.35
CA GLU A 97 -10.21 6.82 -12.19
C GLU A 97 -10.43 5.86 -13.37
N ASN A 98 -9.37 5.24 -13.87
CA ASN A 98 -9.39 4.38 -15.05
C ASN A 98 -9.11 2.90 -14.72
N ILE A 99 -9.37 2.48 -13.49
CA ILE A 99 -8.84 1.22 -12.93
C ILE A 99 -9.27 -0.06 -13.67
N LEU A 100 -10.33 -0.01 -14.46
CA LEU A 100 -10.80 -1.14 -15.27
C LEU A 100 -10.19 -1.19 -16.67
N GLU A 101 -9.54 -0.13 -17.12
CA GLU A 101 -8.99 0.02 -18.46
C GLU A 101 -7.51 -0.37 -18.50
N GLU A 102 -7.05 -0.94 -19.62
CA GLU A 102 -5.61 -1.16 -19.83
C GLU A 102 -4.91 0.17 -20.16
N PRO A 103 -3.71 0.46 -19.59
CA PRO A 103 -2.85 -0.44 -18.82
C PRO A 103 -3.06 -0.42 -17.30
N TYR A 104 -4.07 0.31 -16.80
CA TYR A 104 -4.29 0.54 -15.36
C TYR A 104 -4.80 -0.70 -14.62
N ALA A 105 -5.62 -1.52 -15.26
CA ALA A 105 -6.15 -2.76 -14.69
C ALA A 105 -5.02 -3.70 -14.21
N ALA A 106 -3.94 -3.81 -14.99
CA ALA A 106 -2.75 -4.59 -14.61
C ALA A 106 -2.02 -4.04 -13.36
N GLN A 107 -2.31 -2.81 -12.95
CA GLN A 107 -1.73 -2.14 -11.78
C GLN A 107 -2.62 -2.18 -10.54
N TYR A 108 -3.80 -2.83 -10.60
CA TYR A 108 -4.76 -2.85 -9.48
C TYR A 108 -4.14 -3.26 -8.14
N VAL A 109 -3.29 -4.28 -8.13
CA VAL A 109 -2.63 -4.75 -6.90
C VAL A 109 -1.76 -3.65 -6.27
N ASN A 110 -1.24 -2.71 -7.06
CA ASN A 110 -0.42 -1.60 -6.57
C ASN A 110 -1.18 -0.65 -5.64
N VAL A 111 -2.52 -0.63 -5.73
CA VAL A 111 -3.38 0.12 -4.81
C VAL A 111 -3.11 -0.29 -3.35
N TYR A 112 -2.93 -1.58 -3.08
CA TYR A 112 -2.65 -2.10 -1.74
C TYR A 112 -1.16 -2.06 -1.37
N GLN A 113 -0.28 -2.05 -2.38
CA GLN A 113 1.17 -2.00 -2.15
C GLN A 113 1.62 -0.54 -1.98
N LYS A 114 1.69 0.22 -3.07
CA LYS A 114 2.11 1.62 -3.03
C LYS A 114 1.08 2.54 -2.39
N GLY A 115 -0.22 2.25 -2.45
CA GLY A 115 -1.22 3.04 -1.69
C GLY A 115 -1.01 3.00 -0.18
N ALA A 116 -0.63 1.85 0.38
CA ALA A 116 -0.25 1.77 1.79
C ALA A 116 1.05 2.54 2.10
N LEU A 117 2.01 2.55 1.18
CA LEU A 117 3.23 3.34 1.32
C LEU A 117 2.97 4.84 1.21
N ILE A 118 2.00 5.26 0.39
CA ILE A 118 1.49 6.64 0.36
C ILE A 118 0.92 7.02 1.74
N GLY A 119 0.10 6.16 2.35
CA GLY A 119 -0.42 6.36 3.71
C GLY A 119 0.68 6.51 4.76
N MET A 120 1.73 5.68 4.67
CA MET A 120 2.92 5.77 5.55
C MET A 120 3.65 7.11 5.39
N CYS A 121 3.91 7.54 4.15
CA CYS A 121 4.59 8.80 3.88
C CYS A 121 3.80 10.00 4.42
N ILE A 122 2.47 10.00 4.27
CA ILE A 122 1.60 11.04 4.83
C ILE A 122 1.67 11.03 6.36
N ASP A 123 1.61 9.85 7.00
CA ASP A 123 1.73 9.74 8.47
C ASP A 123 3.06 10.33 8.98
N ILE A 124 4.17 10.01 8.32
CA ILE A 124 5.50 10.53 8.66
C ILE A 124 5.55 12.05 8.52
N LEU A 125 5.07 12.60 7.40
CA LEU A 125 5.06 14.06 7.18
C LEU A 125 4.19 14.77 8.22
N MET A 126 3.00 14.26 8.49
CA MET A 126 2.12 14.85 9.49
C MET A 126 2.74 14.80 10.89
N ARG A 127 3.42 13.72 11.25
CA ARG A 127 4.13 13.61 12.55
C ARG A 127 5.31 14.57 12.62
N GLU A 128 6.08 14.72 11.55
CA GLU A 128 7.20 15.68 11.50
C GLU A 128 6.70 17.11 11.71
N GLU A 129 5.72 17.54 10.91
CA GLU A 129 5.18 18.91 10.94
C GLU A 129 4.44 19.26 12.24
N SER A 130 3.89 18.24 12.92
CA SER A 130 3.12 18.42 14.16
C SER A 130 3.91 18.11 15.43
N ASN A 131 5.21 17.84 15.34
CA ASN A 131 6.01 17.32 16.46
C ASN A 131 5.38 16.08 17.13
N GLY A 132 4.82 15.18 16.32
CA GLY A 132 4.24 13.90 16.73
C GLY A 132 2.81 13.98 17.27
N THR A 133 2.17 15.16 17.25
CA THR A 133 0.82 15.34 17.82
C THR A 133 -0.32 15.01 16.85
N ARG A 134 -0.03 14.97 15.54
CA ARG A 134 -0.96 14.57 14.47
C ARG A 134 -0.31 13.51 13.58
N GLY A 135 -1.15 12.68 12.98
CA GLY A 135 -0.76 11.65 12.03
C GLY A 135 -1.91 11.31 11.09
N ILE A 136 -1.80 10.21 10.35
CA ILE A 136 -2.80 9.77 9.37
C ILE A 136 -4.18 9.58 10.01
N LEU A 137 -4.25 9.06 11.23
CA LEU A 137 -5.50 8.91 11.97
C LEU A 137 -6.17 10.26 12.27
N SER A 138 -5.38 11.31 12.53
CA SER A 138 -5.91 12.66 12.73
C SER A 138 -6.57 13.16 11.44
N LEU A 139 -5.88 13.02 10.30
CA LEU A 139 -6.41 13.38 8.98
C LEU A 139 -7.71 12.64 8.68
N MET A 140 -7.72 11.30 8.80
CA MET A 140 -8.90 10.50 8.49
C MET A 140 -10.09 10.84 9.39
N LYS A 141 -9.84 11.12 10.67
CA LYS A 141 -10.88 11.59 11.60
C LYS A 141 -11.43 12.96 11.22
N GLU A 142 -10.56 13.89 10.86
CA GLU A 142 -10.97 15.26 10.47
C GLU A 142 -11.78 15.24 9.16
N LEU A 143 -11.36 14.44 8.17
CA LEU A 143 -12.13 14.20 6.94
C LEU A 143 -13.50 13.58 7.25
N SER A 144 -13.55 12.56 8.12
CA SER A 144 -14.80 11.93 8.56
C SER A 144 -15.74 12.91 9.25
N LEU A 145 -15.22 13.84 10.05
CA LEU A 145 -16.02 14.90 10.68
C LEU A 145 -16.52 15.95 9.68
N LYS A 146 -15.73 16.28 8.65
CA LYS A 146 -16.08 17.28 7.63
C LYS A 146 -17.14 16.78 6.65
N TYR A 147 -17.03 15.52 6.25
CA TYR A 147 -17.87 14.89 5.23
C TYR A 147 -18.96 14.03 5.87
N GLY A 148 -18.57 13.02 6.63
CA GLY A 148 -19.50 12.06 7.16
C GLY A 148 -20.27 11.31 6.07
N LYS A 149 -21.17 10.43 6.50
CA LYS A 149 -21.89 9.50 5.61
C LYS A 149 -22.68 10.16 4.47
N ASN A 150 -23.16 11.39 4.65
CA ASN A 150 -24.17 12.00 3.76
C ASN A 150 -23.64 13.15 2.88
N LYS A 151 -22.36 13.50 2.98
CA LYS A 151 -21.78 14.60 2.21
C LYS A 151 -20.58 14.06 1.44
N PRO A 152 -20.70 13.85 0.12
CA PRO A 152 -19.54 13.51 -0.69
C PRO A 152 -18.60 14.69 -0.85
N PHE A 153 -17.35 14.40 -1.22
CA PHE A 153 -16.40 15.38 -1.73
C PHE A 153 -16.32 15.32 -3.26
N THR A 154 -15.92 16.43 -3.89
CA THR A 154 -15.55 16.45 -5.30
C THR A 154 -14.16 15.82 -5.46
N ASP A 155 -13.98 14.85 -6.34
CA ASP A 155 -12.69 14.17 -6.55
C ASP A 155 -11.54 15.17 -6.82
N ASP A 156 -11.75 16.16 -7.67
CA ASP A 156 -10.71 17.14 -8.01
C ASP A 156 -10.28 18.05 -6.85
N ASP A 157 -11.14 18.21 -5.83
CA ASP A 157 -10.89 19.14 -4.73
C ASP A 157 -10.12 18.49 -3.57
N LEU A 158 -10.15 17.15 -3.43
CA LEU A 158 -9.71 16.47 -2.21
C LEU A 158 -8.25 16.77 -1.84
N ILE A 159 -7.32 16.77 -2.81
CA ILE A 159 -5.89 17.02 -2.52
C ILE A 159 -5.66 18.44 -2.00
N ALA A 160 -6.30 19.44 -2.62
CA ALA A 160 -6.22 20.83 -2.18
C ALA A 160 -6.78 20.98 -0.76
N GLU A 161 -7.87 20.29 -0.45
CA GLU A 161 -8.45 20.31 0.89
C GLU A 161 -7.58 19.62 1.94
N ILE A 162 -7.02 18.44 1.63
CA ILE A 162 -6.08 17.77 2.54
C ILE A 162 -4.89 18.70 2.81
N THR A 163 -4.41 19.40 1.80
CA THR A 163 -3.33 20.40 1.94
C THR A 163 -3.70 21.50 2.91
N GLU A 164 -4.91 22.07 2.80
CA GLU A 164 -5.40 23.12 3.69
C GLU A 164 -5.60 22.63 5.13
N MET A 165 -6.09 21.41 5.31
CA MET A 165 -6.37 20.80 6.63
C MET A 165 -5.10 20.33 7.34
N THR A 166 -4.04 20.04 6.59
CA THR A 166 -2.79 19.49 7.12
C THR A 166 -1.65 20.49 7.01
N TYR A 167 -0.74 20.28 6.05
CA TYR A 167 0.50 21.01 5.89
C TYR A 167 0.86 21.10 4.40
N PRO A 168 1.55 22.19 3.96
CA PRO A 168 2.01 22.32 2.58
C PRO A 168 2.90 21.15 2.10
N SER A 169 3.67 20.54 3.00
CA SER A 169 4.51 19.38 2.68
C SER A 169 3.71 18.13 2.32
N VAL A 170 2.56 17.91 2.97
CA VAL A 170 1.62 16.83 2.62
C VAL A 170 0.99 17.09 1.25
N GLY A 171 0.57 18.33 0.98
CA GLY A 171 0.04 18.72 -0.32
C GLY A 171 1.05 18.53 -1.45
N ALA A 172 2.27 19.04 -1.26
CA ALA A 172 3.36 18.89 -2.23
C ALA A 172 3.68 17.41 -2.49
N PHE A 173 3.63 16.56 -1.47
CA PHE A 173 3.80 15.12 -1.61
C PHE A 173 2.69 14.48 -2.46
N LEU A 174 1.42 14.78 -2.16
CA LEU A 174 0.28 14.27 -2.91
C LEU A 174 0.34 14.71 -4.38
N GLU A 175 0.62 15.98 -4.64
CA GLU A 175 0.74 16.50 -6.00
C GLU A 175 1.88 15.85 -6.78
N THR A 176 3.03 15.63 -6.14
CA THR A 176 4.24 15.13 -6.83
C THR A 176 4.17 13.62 -7.08
N HIS A 177 3.69 12.86 -6.09
CA HIS A 177 3.83 11.40 -6.06
C HIS A 177 2.53 10.62 -6.21
N VAL A 178 1.38 11.26 -6.04
CA VAL A 178 0.05 10.63 -6.15
C VAL A 178 -0.68 11.12 -7.38
N ALA A 179 -0.84 12.44 -7.53
CA ALA A 179 -1.40 13.03 -8.75
C ALA A 179 -0.38 13.03 -9.89
N GLY A 180 0.88 13.37 -9.57
CA GLY A 180 2.00 13.34 -10.49
C GLY A 180 2.57 11.94 -10.73
N GLU A 181 3.61 11.92 -11.56
CA GLU A 181 4.24 10.70 -12.07
C GLU A 181 5.60 10.42 -11.41
N THR A 182 5.95 11.13 -10.34
CA THR A 182 7.28 11.02 -9.73
C THR A 182 7.32 9.86 -8.72
N PRO A 183 8.19 8.85 -8.89
CA PRO A 183 8.39 7.80 -7.91
C PRO A 183 8.74 8.32 -6.51
N ILE A 184 8.36 7.58 -5.48
CA ILE A 184 8.65 7.96 -4.08
C ILE A 184 10.04 7.43 -3.70
N ASN A 185 10.92 8.31 -3.24
CA ASN A 185 12.17 7.90 -2.60
C ASN A 185 11.93 7.63 -1.10
N TYR A 186 11.59 6.39 -0.74
CA TYR A 186 11.24 6.02 0.64
C TYR A 186 12.35 6.30 1.67
N ASN A 187 13.63 6.33 1.25
CA ASN A 187 14.74 6.66 2.14
C ASN A 187 14.62 8.06 2.75
N ASP A 188 14.06 9.03 2.00
CA ASP A 188 13.88 10.40 2.49
C ASP A 188 12.87 10.45 3.64
N PHE A 189 11.89 9.52 3.65
CA PHE A 189 10.88 9.41 4.70
C PHE A 189 11.40 8.60 5.89
N PHE A 190 12.10 7.49 5.63
CA PHE A 190 12.70 6.69 6.70
C PHE A 190 13.72 7.48 7.52
N ALA A 191 14.52 8.34 6.87
CA ALA A 191 15.48 9.20 7.56
C ALA A 191 14.82 10.14 8.57
N LYS A 192 13.58 10.61 8.31
CA LYS A 192 12.83 11.50 9.22
C LYS A 192 12.46 10.83 10.53
N VAL A 193 12.31 9.51 10.53
CA VAL A 193 11.97 8.70 11.71
C VAL A 193 13.17 7.93 12.27
N GLY A 194 14.39 8.27 11.83
CA GLY A 194 15.63 7.64 12.32
C GLY A 194 15.87 6.23 11.77
N LEU A 195 15.17 5.84 10.71
CA LEU A 195 15.36 4.56 10.03
C LEU A 195 16.29 4.72 8.83
N MET A 196 17.03 3.65 8.52
CA MET A 196 17.88 3.56 7.33
C MET A 196 17.71 2.16 6.73
N LEU A 197 17.49 2.09 5.42
CA LEU A 197 17.54 0.82 4.70
C LEU A 197 18.97 0.29 4.69
N GLN A 198 19.16 -0.93 5.18
CA GLN A 198 20.44 -1.63 5.12
C GLN A 198 20.31 -2.84 4.20
N GLU A 199 21.25 -2.99 3.26
CA GLU A 199 21.40 -4.21 2.49
C GLU A 199 22.21 -5.23 3.30
N GLY A 200 21.53 -6.30 3.74
CA GLY A 200 22.17 -7.44 4.40
C GLY A 200 22.42 -8.58 3.42
N LYS A 201 23.64 -9.13 3.39
CA LYS A 201 23.90 -10.40 2.71
C LYS A 201 23.38 -11.53 3.59
N VAL A 202 22.28 -12.16 3.18
CA VAL A 202 21.81 -13.41 3.80
C VAL A 202 22.67 -14.56 3.25
N PRO A 203 23.19 -15.46 4.09
CA PRO A 203 23.87 -16.66 3.62
C PRO A 203 22.90 -17.51 2.81
N THR A 204 23.02 -17.49 1.48
CA THR A 204 22.34 -18.45 0.62
C THR A 204 23.16 -19.73 0.62
N ASN A 205 22.49 -20.88 0.76
CA ASN A 205 23.12 -22.17 0.55
C ASN A 205 22.57 -22.72 -0.76
N TYR A 206 23.33 -23.56 -1.48
CA TYR A 206 22.96 -24.05 -2.81
C TYR A 206 21.55 -24.66 -2.90
N ILE A 207 20.98 -25.06 -1.75
CA ILE A 207 19.72 -25.76 -1.60
C ILE A 207 18.56 -24.81 -1.23
N GLN A 208 18.82 -23.63 -0.62
CA GLN A 208 17.77 -22.75 -0.08
C GLN A 208 18.07 -21.25 -0.28
N ASN A 209 17.06 -20.50 -0.71
CA ASN A 209 17.05 -19.04 -0.75
C ASN A 209 15.89 -18.53 0.12
N ASP A 210 16.20 -17.74 1.15
CA ASP A 210 15.20 -17.17 2.06
C ASP A 210 14.25 -18.21 2.68
N GLY A 211 14.80 -19.37 3.08
CA GLY A 211 14.04 -20.50 3.62
C GLY A 211 13.28 -21.34 2.58
N VAL A 212 13.24 -20.91 1.32
CA VAL A 212 12.59 -21.64 0.21
C VAL A 212 13.61 -22.54 -0.50
N LEU A 213 13.27 -23.83 -0.66
CA LEU A 213 14.08 -24.76 -1.46
C LEU A 213 14.18 -24.30 -2.92
N ILE A 214 15.40 -24.17 -3.43
CA ILE A 214 15.65 -23.77 -4.83
C ILE A 214 15.61 -24.98 -5.78
N PHE A 215 15.40 -26.18 -5.26
CA PHE A 215 15.22 -27.42 -6.01
C PHE A 215 13.89 -28.09 -5.64
N ALA A 216 13.15 -28.54 -6.66
CA ALA A 216 12.03 -29.46 -6.49
C ALA A 216 12.47 -30.89 -6.84
N PRO A 217 11.90 -31.93 -6.20
CA PRO A 217 12.15 -33.31 -6.61
C PRO A 217 11.70 -33.51 -8.06
N ARG A 218 12.58 -34.10 -8.87
CA ARG A 218 12.20 -34.59 -10.20
C ARG A 218 11.25 -35.77 -9.98
N HIS A 219 9.95 -35.55 -10.13
CA HIS A 219 9.02 -36.66 -10.25
C HIS A 219 9.38 -37.41 -11.53
N GLY A 220 9.86 -38.64 -11.36
CA GLY A 220 10.24 -39.50 -12.46
C GLY A 220 9.00 -39.93 -13.21
N ASP A 221 8.83 -39.35 -14.40
CA ASP A 221 8.36 -39.99 -15.62
C ASP A 221 8.70 -39.00 -16.75
N ASP A 222 9.97 -39.00 -17.15
CA ASP A 222 10.37 -38.56 -18.49
C ASP A 222 11.72 -39.21 -18.80
N ASP A 223 11.59 -40.22 -19.67
CA ASP A 223 12.55 -41.18 -20.15
C ASP A 223 13.69 -40.52 -20.95
N ASP A 224 14.88 -41.09 -20.79
CA ASP A 224 16.02 -41.13 -21.71
C ASP A 224 16.35 -39.93 -22.62
N SER A 225 17.48 -39.26 -22.31
CA SER A 225 18.65 -39.24 -23.23
C SER A 225 19.88 -38.62 -22.55
N PHE A 226 20.59 -39.39 -21.73
CA PHE A 226 21.98 -39.10 -21.37
C PHE A 226 22.90 -39.70 -22.45
N LEU A 227 23.27 -38.92 -23.46
CA LEU A 227 24.41 -39.22 -24.31
C LEU A 227 25.48 -38.13 -24.19
N ARG A 228 26.51 -38.47 -23.41
CA ARG A 228 27.95 -38.24 -23.64
C ARG A 228 28.36 -36.98 -24.42
N GLY A 229 29.18 -36.15 -23.79
CA GLY A 229 29.98 -35.18 -24.54
C GLY A 229 30.94 -34.30 -23.76
N GLY A 230 31.66 -34.82 -22.77
CA GLY A 230 32.84 -34.11 -22.24
C GLY A 230 34.03 -34.27 -23.20
N LYS A 231 34.65 -33.16 -23.61
CA LYS A 231 36.09 -33.08 -23.94
C LYS A 231 36.59 -31.65 -23.70
N ARG A 232 37.52 -31.58 -22.73
CA ARG A 232 38.70 -30.71 -22.54
C ARG A 232 38.57 -29.22 -22.85
#